data_AF-A0A9W9DF61-F1
#
_entry.id   AF-A0A9W9DF61-F1
#
_cell.length_a   1.000
_cell.length_b   1.000
_cell.length_c   1.000
_cell.angle_alpha   90.00
_cell.angle_beta   90.00
_cell.angle_gamma   90.00
#
_symmetry.space_group_name_H-M   'P 1'
#
loop_
_entity.id
_entity.type
_entity.pdbx_description
1 polymer ?
#
loop_
_entity_poly.entity_id
_entity_poly.type
_entity_poly.pdbx_seq_one_letter_code
_entity_poly.pdbx_strand_id
1 'polypeptide(L)'
;MASNFQAGSRAKLDDYDGEGKAVILRAIRDFEARVMGKNFFPSDTTRARWAEDSFQAACAHLQVDYSSDKRVLTLIRGRGSRVRGDLIDKWVRVKVQTCFGFNENKGQKYNRKIYQSLSAHNYSAFLYKDSEKLIGYAENPMLLTFFTYVFVKKMALSFEAYFKPFTLEALAGWFMTIRFAIDEWSSGQQRITPNFSEQDNKLIRDQYLQDLEKWENINPALTLKIRMRMYEKTLAKAVPAKKAAVVSHIEGEVEKAMRIEMMARTGDTDSEQEESDEEDDIGSADIHAAATKKPGSGSANGGESDAASSTAGIEP
;
A
#
# COMPACT_ATOMS: atom_id res chain seq x y z
N MET A 1 34.47 -1.36 -1.71
CA MET A 1 33.53 -2.47 -1.41
C MET A 1 34.19 -3.78 -1.80
N ALA A 2 34.48 -4.67 -0.83
CA ALA A 2 35.09 -5.96 -1.11
C ALA A 2 34.06 -6.89 -1.80
N SER A 3 34.40 -7.45 -2.97
CA SER A 3 33.48 -8.27 -3.76
C SER A 3 33.69 -9.77 -3.52
N ASN A 4 32.74 -10.43 -2.85
CA ASN A 4 32.71 -11.89 -2.73
C ASN A 4 32.06 -12.55 -3.97
N PHE A 5 32.54 -12.22 -5.18
CA PHE A 5 31.91 -12.64 -6.43
C PHE A 5 32.43 -13.96 -7.00
N GLN A 6 31.50 -14.81 -7.47
CA GLN A 6 31.75 -15.92 -8.39
C GLN A 6 31.03 -15.67 -9.73
N ALA A 7 31.75 -15.84 -10.85
CA ALA A 7 31.25 -15.64 -12.20
C ALA A 7 29.93 -16.39 -12.48
N GLY A 8 28.91 -15.69 -12.99
CA GLY A 8 27.60 -16.26 -13.39
C GLY A 8 26.44 -16.02 -12.42
N SER A 9 26.68 -15.51 -11.20
CA SER A 9 25.61 -15.25 -10.24
C SER A 9 24.97 -13.85 -10.37
N ARG A 10 23.63 -13.80 -10.34
CA ARG A 10 22.85 -12.55 -10.27
C ARG A 10 23.25 -11.78 -9.02
N ALA A 11 23.53 -10.48 -9.17
CA ALA A 11 23.88 -9.61 -8.05
C ALA A 11 22.79 -9.61 -6.97
N LYS A 12 23.21 -9.70 -5.71
CA LYS A 12 22.35 -9.68 -4.53
C LYS A 12 22.85 -8.66 -3.53
N LEU A 13 21.94 -8.15 -2.70
CA LEU A 13 22.31 -7.22 -1.62
C LEU A 13 23.22 -7.87 -0.57
N ASP A 14 23.11 -9.18 -0.39
CA ASP A 14 23.92 -9.93 0.59
C ASP A 14 25.35 -10.20 0.09
N ASP A 15 25.68 -9.81 -1.15
CA ASP A 15 27.04 -9.82 -1.67
C ASP A 15 27.91 -8.69 -1.07
N TYR A 16 27.30 -7.77 -0.29
CA TYR A 16 27.92 -6.54 0.21
C TYR A 16 27.91 -6.51 1.74
N ASP A 17 28.91 -5.84 2.33
CA ASP A 17 28.99 -5.58 3.77
C ASP A 17 27.84 -4.69 4.27
N GLY A 18 27.72 -4.54 5.60
CA GLY A 18 26.61 -3.81 6.21
C GLY A 18 26.49 -2.36 5.71
N GLU A 19 27.62 -1.67 5.55
CA GLU A 19 27.67 -0.28 5.10
C GLU A 19 27.35 -0.17 3.60
N GLY A 20 27.96 -1.00 2.75
CA GLY A 20 27.65 -1.04 1.32
C GLY A 20 26.20 -1.42 1.06
N LYS A 21 25.64 -2.37 1.83
CA LYS A 21 24.22 -2.72 1.77
C LYS A 21 23.32 -1.54 2.14
N ALA A 22 23.68 -0.75 3.16
CA ALA A 22 22.94 0.45 3.54
C ALA A 22 22.94 1.51 2.42
N VAL A 23 24.11 1.75 1.79
CA VAL A 23 24.25 2.65 0.64
C VAL A 23 23.36 2.20 -0.52
N ILE A 24 23.44 0.92 -0.91
CA ILE A 24 22.66 0.39 -2.03
C ILE A 24 21.15 0.47 -1.72
N LEU A 25 20.73 0.17 -0.49
CA LEU A 25 19.33 0.29 -0.08
C LEU A 25 18.83 1.73 -0.14
N ARG A 26 19.63 2.70 0.34
CA ARG A 26 19.29 4.13 0.25
C ARG A 26 19.19 4.58 -1.21
N ALA A 27 20.15 4.19 -2.04
CA ALA A 27 20.17 4.49 -3.48
C ALA A 27 18.95 3.89 -4.21
N ILE A 28 18.57 2.66 -3.87
CA ILE A 28 17.34 2.03 -4.38
C ILE A 28 16.11 2.89 -4.06
N ARG A 29 16.00 3.40 -2.84
CA ARG A 29 14.85 4.22 -2.43
C ARG A 29 14.83 5.58 -3.12
N ASP A 30 15.98 6.22 -3.31
CA ASP A 30 16.08 7.45 -4.10
C ASP A 30 15.68 7.20 -5.56
N PHE A 31 16.17 6.11 -6.15
CA PHE A 31 15.83 5.72 -7.52
C PHE A 31 14.33 5.45 -7.70
N GLU A 32 13.73 4.67 -6.79
CA GLU A 32 12.28 4.43 -6.78
C GLU A 32 11.49 5.73 -6.62
N ALA A 33 11.96 6.65 -5.77
CA ALA A 33 11.33 7.94 -5.58
C ALA A 33 11.41 8.82 -6.84
N ARG A 34 12.53 8.80 -7.58
CA ARG A 34 12.65 9.47 -8.88
C ARG A 34 11.69 8.88 -9.91
N VAL A 35 11.56 7.55 -9.98
CA VAL A 35 10.60 6.88 -10.86
C VAL A 35 9.17 7.31 -10.53
N MET A 36 8.81 7.35 -9.25
CA MET A 36 7.45 7.69 -8.82
C MET A 36 7.14 9.19 -8.89
N GLY A 37 8.14 10.05 -8.71
CA GLY A 37 7.97 11.50 -8.56
C GLY A 37 8.39 12.35 -9.76
N LYS A 38 9.30 11.86 -10.62
CA LYS A 38 9.85 12.66 -11.73
C LYS A 38 9.48 12.14 -13.11
N ASN A 39 9.47 10.83 -13.32
CA ASN A 39 9.04 10.23 -14.57
C ASN A 39 8.78 8.74 -14.33
N PHE A 40 7.53 8.30 -14.55
CA PHE A 40 7.10 6.93 -14.32
C PHE A 40 7.75 5.92 -15.28
N PHE A 41 8.08 6.37 -16.49
CA PHE A 41 8.72 5.61 -17.56
C PHE A 41 9.96 6.35 -18.09
N PRO A 42 11.03 6.42 -17.28
CA PRO A 42 12.28 7.06 -17.70
C PRO A 42 12.96 6.20 -18.77
N SER A 43 13.57 6.85 -19.77
CA SER A 43 14.37 6.16 -20.80
C SER A 43 15.56 5.41 -20.19
N ASP A 44 16.11 4.44 -20.91
CA ASP A 44 17.28 3.65 -20.48
C ASP A 44 18.47 4.52 -20.08
N THR A 45 18.77 5.55 -20.86
CA THR A 45 19.80 6.55 -20.55
C THR A 45 19.49 7.31 -19.26
N THR A 46 18.23 7.70 -19.06
CA THR A 46 17.79 8.38 -17.83
C THR A 46 17.89 7.44 -16.62
N ARG A 47 17.53 6.16 -16.79
CA ARG A 47 17.65 5.14 -15.73
C ARG A 47 19.09 4.88 -15.35
N ALA A 48 20.01 4.84 -16.31
CA ALA A 48 21.45 4.70 -16.04
C ALA A 48 21.95 5.87 -15.19
N ARG A 49 21.72 7.10 -15.66
CA ARG A 49 22.11 8.32 -14.93
C ARG A 49 21.50 8.39 -13.54
N TRP A 50 20.19 8.14 -13.39
CA TRP A 50 19.56 8.18 -12.08
C TRP A 50 20.10 7.13 -11.12
N ALA A 51 20.49 5.95 -11.60
CA ALA A 51 21.10 4.95 -10.73
C ALA A 51 22.46 5.42 -10.19
N GLU A 52 23.26 6.07 -11.03
CA GLU A 52 24.53 6.69 -10.62
C GLU A 52 24.30 7.85 -9.65
N ASP A 53 23.42 8.80 -9.99
CA ASP A 53 23.06 9.93 -9.13
C ASP A 53 22.56 9.45 -7.76
N SER A 54 21.68 8.44 -7.73
CA SER A 54 21.11 7.89 -6.50
C SER A 54 22.16 7.20 -5.64
N PHE A 55 23.15 6.54 -6.26
CA PHE A 55 24.25 5.92 -5.54
C PHE A 55 25.18 6.99 -4.95
N GLN A 56 25.59 7.98 -5.75
CA GLN A 56 26.43 9.08 -5.28
C GLN A 56 25.76 9.88 -4.15
N ALA A 57 24.45 10.16 -4.28
CA ALA A 57 23.68 10.82 -3.23
C ALA A 57 23.60 9.98 -1.95
N ALA A 58 23.51 8.65 -2.06
CA ALA A 58 23.53 7.75 -0.91
C ALA A 58 24.90 7.71 -0.22
N CYS A 59 25.99 7.66 -0.99
CA CYS A 59 27.36 7.77 -0.47
C CYS A 59 27.57 9.09 0.29
N ALA A 60 27.18 10.21 -0.32
CA ALA A 60 27.27 11.53 0.30
C ALA A 60 26.44 11.63 1.59
N HIS A 61 25.22 11.07 1.59
CA HIS A 61 24.34 11.07 2.75
C HIS A 61 24.89 10.26 3.93
N LEU A 62 25.55 9.13 3.64
CA LEU A 62 26.15 8.26 4.65
C LEU A 62 27.61 8.62 4.95
N GLN A 63 28.16 9.65 4.27
CA GLN A 63 29.54 10.12 4.42
C GLN A 63 30.58 9.04 4.14
N VAL A 64 30.34 8.21 3.13
CA VAL A 64 31.23 7.13 2.69
C VAL A 64 31.76 7.40 1.29
N ASP A 65 32.98 6.96 1.00
CA ASP A 65 33.61 7.10 -0.31
C ASP A 65 33.64 5.76 -1.04
N TYR A 66 32.48 5.39 -1.59
CA TYR A 66 32.37 4.22 -2.45
C TYR A 66 32.17 4.60 -3.91
N SER A 67 32.79 3.82 -4.79
CA SER A 67 32.52 3.85 -6.22
C SER A 67 31.49 2.79 -6.60
N SER A 68 30.56 3.14 -7.49
CA SER A 68 29.59 2.19 -8.04
C SER A 68 30.21 1.36 -9.15
N ASP A 69 29.90 0.06 -9.19
CA ASP A 69 30.18 -0.80 -10.33
C ASP A 69 28.90 -1.15 -11.10
N LYS A 70 29.05 -1.86 -12.23
CA LYS A 70 27.92 -2.31 -13.05
C LYS A 70 26.94 -3.20 -12.28
N ARG A 71 27.38 -3.95 -11.27
CA ARG A 71 26.51 -4.85 -10.47
C ARG A 71 25.59 -4.03 -9.57
N VAL A 72 26.15 -3.05 -8.86
CA VAL A 72 25.40 -2.11 -8.02
C VAL A 72 24.39 -1.33 -8.84
N LEU A 73 24.81 -0.77 -9.98
CA LEU A 73 23.90 -0.02 -10.86
C LEU A 73 22.79 -0.91 -11.44
N THR A 74 23.05 -2.21 -11.64
CA THR A 74 22.02 -3.17 -12.06
C THR A 74 21.04 -3.47 -10.93
N LEU A 75 21.52 -3.61 -9.68
CA LEU A 75 20.68 -3.77 -8.49
C LEU A 75 19.72 -2.59 -8.29
N ILE A 76 20.22 -1.37 -8.47
CA ILE A 76 19.43 -0.14 -8.32
C ILE A 76 18.37 -0.07 -9.44
N ARG A 77 18.78 -0.17 -10.71
CA ARG A 77 17.86 -0.07 -11.86
C ARG A 77 16.78 -1.14 -11.86
N GLY A 78 17.10 -2.35 -11.41
CA GLY A 78 16.15 -3.46 -11.31
C GLY A 78 14.95 -3.21 -10.39
N ARG A 79 14.95 -2.12 -9.62
CA ARG A 79 13.84 -1.75 -8.72
C ARG A 79 12.78 -0.88 -9.37
N GLY A 80 13.06 -0.26 -10.52
CA GLY A 80 12.10 0.61 -11.21
C GLY A 80 10.82 -0.11 -11.67
N SER A 81 10.95 -1.27 -12.32
CA SER A 81 9.77 -2.08 -12.68
C SER A 81 9.04 -2.62 -11.45
N ARG A 82 9.81 -3.03 -10.43
CA ARG A 82 9.27 -3.57 -9.18
C ARG A 82 8.42 -2.56 -8.42
N VAL A 83 8.83 -1.29 -8.30
CA VAL A 83 8.04 -0.29 -7.56
C VAL A 83 6.70 0.00 -8.23
N ARG A 84 6.64 -0.04 -9.58
CA ARG A 84 5.40 0.13 -10.33
C ARG A 84 4.46 -1.07 -10.17
N GLY A 85 4.98 -2.30 -10.30
CA GLY A 85 4.21 -3.51 -10.03
C GLY A 85 3.69 -3.55 -8.59
N ASP A 86 4.57 -3.28 -7.61
CA ASP A 86 4.18 -3.21 -6.20
C ASP A 86 3.09 -2.15 -5.95
N LEU A 87 3.16 -0.97 -6.58
CA LEU A 87 2.13 0.06 -6.49
C LEU A 87 0.78 -0.47 -6.98
N ILE A 88 0.76 -1.10 -8.15
CA ILE A 88 -0.49 -1.56 -8.78
C ILE A 88 -1.09 -2.72 -7.99
N ASP A 89 -0.30 -3.76 -7.76
CA ASP A 89 -0.75 -5.02 -7.17
C ASP A 89 -1.17 -4.83 -5.71
N LYS A 90 -0.38 -4.08 -4.93
CA LYS A 90 -0.59 -3.96 -3.48
C LYS A 90 -1.46 -2.80 -3.08
N TRP A 91 -1.65 -1.81 -3.96
CA TRP A 91 -2.36 -0.59 -3.61
C TRP A 91 -3.46 -0.25 -4.60
N VAL A 92 -3.12 0.02 -5.85
CA VAL A 92 -4.05 0.65 -6.78
C VAL A 92 -5.26 -0.25 -7.04
N ARG A 93 -5.08 -1.55 -7.32
CA ARG A 93 -6.20 -2.46 -7.56
C ARG A 93 -7.16 -2.54 -6.37
N VAL A 94 -6.61 -2.74 -5.18
CA VAL A 94 -7.39 -2.81 -3.93
C VAL A 94 -8.14 -1.51 -3.67
N LYS A 95 -7.50 -0.36 -3.90
CA LYS A 95 -8.10 0.95 -3.69
C LYS A 95 -9.10 1.32 -4.78
N VAL A 96 -8.90 0.93 -6.04
CA VAL A 96 -9.88 1.15 -7.11
C VAL A 96 -11.18 0.43 -6.77
N GLN A 97 -11.07 -0.83 -6.37
CA GLN A 97 -12.24 -1.61 -5.97
C GLN A 97 -13.00 -0.94 -4.80
N THR A 98 -12.29 -0.62 -3.72
CA THR A 98 -12.91 -0.10 -2.50
C THR A 98 -13.37 1.35 -2.61
N CYS A 99 -12.62 2.22 -3.30
CA CYS A 99 -12.95 3.65 -3.43
C CYS A 99 -14.06 3.90 -4.45
N PHE A 100 -14.11 3.14 -5.55
CA PHE A 100 -15.14 3.34 -6.59
C PHE A 100 -16.33 2.39 -6.48
N GLY A 101 -16.30 1.46 -5.52
CA GLY A 101 -17.43 0.60 -5.18
C GLY A 101 -17.59 -0.62 -6.10
N PHE A 102 -16.56 -1.02 -6.84
CA PHE A 102 -16.60 -2.29 -7.56
C PHE A 102 -16.82 -3.45 -6.58
N ASN A 103 -17.70 -4.37 -6.94
CA ASN A 103 -18.10 -5.46 -6.06
C ASN A 103 -18.39 -6.73 -6.87
N GLU A 104 -17.60 -7.77 -6.64
CA GLU A 104 -17.73 -9.05 -7.35
C GLU A 104 -19.07 -9.75 -7.05
N ASN A 105 -19.64 -9.51 -5.87
CA ASN A 105 -20.89 -10.12 -5.42
C ASN A 105 -22.14 -9.42 -5.96
N LYS A 106 -22.02 -8.21 -6.55
CA LYS A 106 -23.16 -7.45 -7.09
C LYS A 106 -23.46 -7.75 -8.57
N GLY A 107 -22.72 -8.68 -9.16
CA GLY A 107 -22.88 -9.12 -10.54
C GLY A 107 -22.29 -8.18 -11.58
N GLN A 108 -22.06 -8.70 -12.78
CA GLN A 108 -21.28 -8.00 -13.82
C GLN A 108 -21.92 -6.70 -14.31
N LYS A 109 -23.26 -6.66 -14.40
CA LYS A 109 -24.01 -5.48 -14.88
C LYS A 109 -23.80 -4.28 -13.96
N TYR A 110 -23.67 -4.50 -12.65
CA TYR A 110 -23.40 -3.45 -11.67
C TYR A 110 -22.02 -2.83 -11.90
N ASN A 111 -20.97 -3.66 -11.96
CA ASN A 111 -19.60 -3.20 -12.17
C ASN A 111 -19.40 -2.54 -13.54
N ARG A 112 -20.06 -3.03 -14.60
CA ARG A 112 -20.02 -2.38 -15.93
C ARG A 112 -20.57 -0.95 -15.89
N LYS A 113 -21.61 -0.68 -15.10
CA LYS A 113 -22.14 0.68 -14.95
C LYS A 113 -21.12 1.59 -14.25
N ILE A 114 -20.45 1.10 -13.21
CA ILE A 114 -19.37 1.85 -12.53
C ILE A 114 -18.25 2.15 -13.52
N TYR A 115 -17.75 1.12 -14.22
CA TYR A 115 -16.71 1.28 -15.24
C TYR A 115 -17.09 2.34 -16.29
N GLN A 116 -18.32 2.28 -16.83
CA GLN A 116 -18.81 3.24 -17.81
C GLN A 116 -18.86 4.67 -17.26
N SER A 117 -19.29 4.85 -16.01
CA SER A 117 -19.33 6.15 -15.34
C SER A 117 -17.92 6.72 -15.14
N LEU A 118 -16.96 5.91 -14.71
CA LEU A 118 -15.57 6.35 -14.48
C LEU A 118 -14.80 6.60 -15.79
N SER A 119 -15.14 5.86 -16.84
CA SER A 119 -14.51 5.98 -18.18
C SER A 119 -15.14 7.08 -19.04
N ALA A 120 -16.20 7.74 -18.55
CA ALA A 120 -16.82 8.86 -19.23
C ALA A 120 -15.81 10.03 -19.42
N HIS A 121 -16.16 10.93 -20.34
CA HIS A 121 -15.34 12.09 -20.69
C HIS A 121 -13.91 11.69 -21.09
N ASN A 122 -13.79 10.66 -21.92
CA ASN A 122 -12.50 10.13 -22.38
C ASN A 122 -11.59 9.71 -21.21
N TYR A 123 -12.11 8.89 -20.29
CA TYR A 123 -11.37 8.39 -19.11
C TYR A 123 -10.88 9.49 -18.16
N SER A 124 -11.63 10.57 -18.01
CA SER A 124 -11.31 11.65 -17.07
C SER A 124 -12.32 11.79 -15.94
N ALA A 125 -13.50 11.15 -16.01
CA ALA A 125 -14.57 11.33 -15.02
C ALA A 125 -14.11 11.04 -13.58
N PHE A 126 -13.30 10.00 -13.36
CA PHE A 126 -12.77 9.65 -12.05
C PHE A 126 -11.81 10.69 -11.44
N LEU A 127 -11.35 11.69 -12.22
CA LEU A 127 -10.47 12.76 -11.75
C LEU A 127 -11.23 13.93 -11.15
N TYR A 128 -12.51 14.10 -11.51
CA TYR A 128 -13.31 15.23 -11.06
C TYR A 128 -13.85 15.03 -9.64
N LYS A 129 -13.97 16.14 -8.91
CA LYS A 129 -14.70 16.20 -7.65
C LYS A 129 -16.21 15.98 -7.86
N ASP A 130 -16.75 16.56 -8.93
CA ASP A 130 -18.10 16.33 -9.44
C ASP A 130 -18.01 16.10 -10.95
N SER A 131 -18.12 14.83 -11.36
CA SER A 131 -17.94 14.41 -12.75
C SER A 131 -19.13 14.77 -13.64
N GLU A 132 -20.35 14.87 -13.09
CA GLU A 132 -21.54 15.21 -13.87
C GLU A 132 -21.51 16.68 -14.30
N LYS A 133 -21.00 17.55 -13.43
CA LYS A 133 -20.86 18.99 -13.70
C LYS A 133 -19.49 19.39 -14.22
N LEU A 134 -18.55 18.44 -14.30
CA LEU A 134 -17.15 18.67 -14.68
C LEU A 134 -16.44 19.72 -13.80
N ILE A 135 -16.68 19.66 -12.48
CA ILE A 135 -16.12 20.59 -11.50
C ILE A 135 -14.98 19.93 -10.71
N GLY A 136 -13.87 20.66 -10.55
CA GLY A 136 -12.73 20.25 -9.74
C GLY A 136 -11.92 19.12 -10.39
N TYR A 137 -11.40 19.36 -11.59
CA TYR A 137 -10.50 18.42 -12.27
C TYR A 137 -9.27 18.12 -11.38
N ALA A 138 -8.86 16.86 -11.35
CA ALA A 138 -7.83 16.33 -10.46
C ALA A 138 -8.14 16.42 -8.96
N GLU A 139 -9.33 16.86 -8.53
CA GLU A 139 -9.69 17.04 -7.11
C GLU A 139 -10.63 15.97 -6.56
N ASN A 140 -10.79 14.83 -7.25
CA ASN A 140 -11.56 13.71 -6.70
C ASN A 140 -11.00 13.30 -5.32
N PRO A 141 -11.82 13.28 -4.24
CA PRO A 141 -11.35 12.96 -2.89
C PRO A 141 -10.65 11.61 -2.75
N MET A 142 -10.98 10.65 -3.62
CA MET A 142 -10.37 9.32 -3.64
C MET A 142 -8.90 9.36 -4.06
N LEU A 143 -8.48 10.33 -4.89
CA LEU A 143 -7.08 10.51 -5.32
C LEU A 143 -6.12 10.61 -4.13
N LEU A 144 -6.52 11.29 -3.07
CA LEU A 144 -5.72 11.37 -1.84
C LEU A 144 -5.46 9.98 -1.24
N THR A 145 -6.45 9.08 -1.26
CA THR A 145 -6.30 7.70 -0.77
C THR A 145 -5.28 6.93 -1.62
N PHE A 146 -5.28 7.11 -2.94
CA PHE A 146 -4.29 6.48 -3.83
C PHE A 146 -2.87 6.99 -3.56
N PHE A 147 -2.71 8.30 -3.35
CA PHE A 147 -1.40 8.92 -3.16
C PHE A 147 -0.75 8.59 -1.81
N THR A 148 -1.50 8.11 -0.82
CA THR A 148 -0.92 7.70 0.47
C THR A 148 0.13 6.59 0.34
N TYR A 149 0.12 5.79 -0.74
CA TYR A 149 1.12 4.73 -0.96
C TYR A 149 2.57 5.22 -0.84
N VAL A 150 2.90 6.35 -1.49
CA VAL A 150 4.29 6.85 -1.48
C VAL A 150 4.74 7.32 -0.09
N PHE A 151 3.80 7.65 0.80
CA PHE A 151 4.06 7.98 2.19
C PHE A 151 4.11 6.75 3.10
N VAL A 152 3.27 5.74 2.85
CA VAL A 152 3.36 4.43 3.53
C VAL A 152 4.74 3.80 3.32
N LYS A 153 5.28 3.92 2.10
CA LYS A 153 6.67 3.51 1.77
C LYS A 153 7.74 4.48 2.27
N LYS A 154 7.37 5.57 2.96
CA LYS A 154 8.22 6.67 3.43
C LYS A 154 9.08 7.33 2.33
N MET A 155 8.74 7.15 1.05
CA MET A 155 9.47 7.73 -0.07
C MET A 155 9.30 9.26 -0.05
N ALA A 156 8.06 9.74 0.07
CA ALA A 156 7.79 11.17 0.08
C ALA A 156 8.42 11.91 1.29
N LEU A 157 8.52 11.25 2.44
CA LEU A 157 9.19 11.80 3.63
C LEU A 157 10.70 11.92 3.45
N SER A 158 11.29 10.96 2.74
CA SER A 158 12.74 10.84 2.63
C SER A 158 13.32 11.58 1.42
N PHE A 159 12.45 11.94 0.47
CA PHE A 159 12.77 12.52 -0.83
C PHE A 159 11.73 13.57 -1.23
N GLU A 160 11.38 14.45 -0.28
CA GLU A 160 10.36 15.50 -0.41
C GLU A 160 10.50 16.32 -1.69
N ALA A 161 11.74 16.60 -2.11
CA ALA A 161 12.06 17.35 -3.33
C ALA A 161 11.46 16.76 -4.62
N TYR A 162 11.09 15.48 -4.66
CA TYR A 162 10.47 14.86 -5.83
C TYR A 162 8.94 14.88 -5.79
N PHE A 163 8.34 15.22 -4.65
CA PHE A 163 6.89 15.10 -4.42
C PHE A 163 6.24 16.39 -3.91
N LYS A 164 7.01 17.44 -3.58
CA LYS A 164 6.50 18.70 -3.04
C LYS A 164 6.78 19.88 -3.97
N PRO A 165 5.75 20.52 -4.57
CA PRO A 165 4.38 20.00 -4.75
C PRO A 165 4.38 18.70 -5.54
N PHE A 166 3.26 17.97 -5.53
CA PHE A 166 3.14 16.83 -6.44
C PHE A 166 3.36 17.31 -7.87
N THR A 167 4.32 16.73 -8.56
CA THR A 167 4.68 17.11 -9.93
C THR A 167 3.57 16.66 -10.88
N LEU A 168 3.44 17.32 -12.03
CA LEU A 168 2.51 16.87 -13.07
C LEU A 168 2.86 15.45 -13.54
N GLU A 169 4.16 15.15 -13.62
CA GLU A 169 4.68 13.82 -13.96
C GLU A 169 4.24 12.72 -12.99
N ALA A 170 4.31 12.98 -11.68
CA ALA A 170 3.84 12.04 -10.66
C ALA A 170 2.33 11.81 -10.79
N LEU A 171 1.57 12.89 -10.93
CA LEU A 171 0.12 12.84 -11.08
C LEU A 171 -0.29 12.06 -12.34
N ALA A 172 0.35 12.33 -13.49
CA ALA A 172 0.09 11.62 -14.74
C ALA A 172 0.35 10.11 -14.61
N GLY A 173 1.46 9.74 -13.98
CA GLY A 173 1.79 8.35 -13.69
C GLY A 173 0.72 7.69 -12.81
N TRP A 174 0.28 8.36 -11.74
CA TRP A 174 -0.73 7.80 -10.84
C TRP A 174 -2.11 7.72 -11.49
N PHE A 175 -2.54 8.73 -12.24
CA PHE A 175 -3.81 8.72 -12.98
C PHE A 175 -3.85 7.57 -13.97
N MET A 176 -2.77 7.36 -14.72
CA MET A 176 -2.64 6.21 -15.61
C MET A 176 -2.73 4.88 -14.84
N THR A 177 -2.07 4.71 -13.68
CA THR A 177 -2.20 3.45 -12.93
C THR A 177 -3.61 3.22 -12.40
N ILE A 178 -4.33 4.28 -12.01
CA ILE A 178 -5.72 4.20 -11.57
C ILE A 178 -6.60 3.80 -12.75
N ARG A 179 -6.44 4.43 -13.92
CA ARG A 179 -7.12 4.05 -15.16
C ARG A 179 -6.86 2.59 -15.52
N PHE A 180 -5.61 2.15 -15.49
CA PHE A 180 -5.23 0.76 -15.77
C PHE A 180 -6.02 -0.22 -14.90
N ALA A 181 -6.12 0.05 -13.59
CA ALA A 181 -6.88 -0.80 -12.69
C ALA A 181 -8.41 -0.66 -12.87
N ILE A 182 -8.93 0.47 -13.34
CA ILE A 182 -10.34 0.63 -13.72
C ILE A 182 -10.66 -0.21 -14.98
N ASP A 183 -9.75 -0.22 -15.97
CA ASP A 183 -9.92 -0.95 -17.23
C ASP A 183 -10.01 -2.47 -17.03
N GLU A 184 -9.39 -3.01 -15.96
CA GLU A 184 -9.55 -4.41 -15.55
C GLU A 184 -11.01 -4.77 -15.22
N TRP A 185 -11.86 -3.80 -14.91
CA TRP A 185 -13.29 -4.00 -14.61
C TRP A 185 -14.21 -3.78 -15.82
N SER A 186 -13.68 -3.52 -17.01
CA SER A 186 -14.46 -3.24 -18.23
C SER A 186 -15.51 -4.29 -18.55
N SER A 187 -15.21 -5.57 -18.30
CA SER A 187 -16.14 -6.69 -18.51
C SER A 187 -17.21 -6.84 -17.41
N GLY A 188 -17.06 -6.15 -16.29
CA GLY A 188 -17.86 -6.29 -15.07
C GLY A 188 -17.33 -7.33 -14.08
N GLN A 189 -16.30 -8.07 -14.45
CA GLN A 189 -15.44 -8.86 -13.56
C GLN A 189 -14.03 -8.31 -13.64
N GLN A 190 -13.30 -8.34 -12.53
CA GLN A 190 -11.90 -7.91 -12.55
C GLN A 190 -11.06 -8.93 -13.33
N ARG A 191 -10.49 -8.49 -14.44
CA ARG A 191 -9.54 -9.25 -15.23
C ARG A 191 -8.15 -8.72 -14.94
N ILE A 192 -7.48 -9.36 -13.99
CA ILE A 192 -6.11 -8.99 -13.61
C ILE A 192 -5.21 -9.14 -14.82
N THR A 193 -4.70 -8.02 -15.32
CA THR A 193 -3.75 -8.02 -16.43
C THR A 193 -2.37 -8.32 -15.85
N PRO A 194 -1.71 -9.42 -16.27
CA PRO A 194 -0.48 -9.88 -15.62
C PRO A 194 0.71 -8.94 -15.85
N ASN A 195 0.69 -8.16 -16.93
CA ASN A 195 1.82 -7.32 -17.32
C ASN A 195 1.42 -5.85 -17.39
N PHE A 196 1.77 -5.08 -16.36
CA PHE A 196 1.82 -3.63 -16.47
C PHE A 196 3.12 -3.24 -17.19
N SER A 197 3.04 -2.91 -18.48
CA SER A 197 4.19 -2.62 -19.32
C SER A 197 4.32 -1.12 -19.67
N GLU A 198 5.54 -0.65 -19.90
CA GLU A 198 5.79 0.70 -20.44
C GLU A 198 5.21 0.85 -21.85
N GLN A 199 5.34 -0.19 -22.68
CA GLN A 199 4.90 -0.16 -24.08
C GLN A 199 3.40 0.14 -24.20
N ASP A 200 2.58 -0.44 -23.33
CA ASP A 200 1.12 -0.30 -23.41
C ASP A 200 0.63 0.98 -22.73
N ASN A 201 1.36 1.47 -21.73
CA ASN A 201 0.85 2.51 -20.83
C ASN A 201 1.54 3.88 -21.00
N LYS A 202 2.68 3.96 -21.69
CA LYS A 202 3.41 5.21 -21.87
C LYS A 202 2.58 6.27 -22.60
N LEU A 203 1.89 5.88 -23.68
CA LEU A 203 1.01 6.80 -24.42
C LEU A 203 -0.12 7.35 -23.53
N ILE A 204 -0.70 6.50 -22.68
CA ILE A 204 -1.75 6.91 -21.73
C ILE A 204 -1.20 7.89 -20.69
N ARG A 205 -0.01 7.63 -20.15
CA ARG A 205 0.68 8.57 -19.25
C ARG A 205 0.90 9.91 -19.93
N ASP A 206 1.43 9.90 -21.15
CA ASP A 206 1.76 11.11 -21.91
C ASP A 206 0.49 11.93 -22.22
N GLN A 207 -0.66 11.29 -22.48
CA GLN A 207 -1.96 11.97 -22.62
C GLN A 207 -2.38 12.67 -21.32
N TYR A 208 -2.31 11.99 -20.17
CA TYR A 208 -2.63 12.62 -18.88
C TYR A 208 -1.67 13.76 -18.54
N LEU A 209 -0.39 13.65 -18.90
CA LEU A 209 0.57 14.73 -18.71
C LEU A 209 0.17 15.96 -19.53
N GLN A 210 -0.19 15.79 -20.80
CA GLN A 210 -0.67 16.90 -21.64
C GLN A 210 -1.94 17.55 -21.07
N ASP A 211 -2.88 16.76 -20.55
CA ASP A 211 -4.10 17.30 -19.95
C ASP A 211 -3.83 18.03 -18.63
N LEU A 212 -2.88 17.56 -17.84
CA LEU A 212 -2.39 18.24 -16.63
C LEU A 212 -1.65 19.54 -16.95
N GLU A 213 -0.86 19.59 -18.02
CA GLU A 213 -0.21 20.81 -18.50
C GLU A 213 -1.23 21.84 -18.98
N LYS A 214 -2.26 21.41 -19.75
CA LYS A 214 -3.39 22.29 -20.11
C LYS A 214 -4.10 22.82 -18.87
N TRP A 215 -4.38 21.96 -17.89
CA TRP A 215 -5.01 22.34 -16.63
C TRP A 215 -4.15 23.35 -15.84
N GLU A 216 -2.85 23.14 -15.74
CA GLU A 216 -1.92 24.08 -15.11
C GLU A 216 -1.91 25.42 -15.84
N ASN A 217 -1.85 25.42 -17.16
CA ASN A 217 -1.81 26.63 -17.98
C ASN A 217 -3.08 27.50 -17.87
N ILE A 218 -4.23 26.93 -17.51
CA ILE A 218 -5.46 27.70 -17.26
C ILE A 218 -5.29 28.63 -16.04
N ASN A 219 -4.66 28.13 -14.96
CA ASN A 219 -4.39 28.93 -13.77
C ASN A 219 -3.20 28.34 -12.97
N PRO A 220 -1.96 28.73 -13.30
CA PRO A 220 -0.77 28.13 -12.69
C PRO A 220 -0.70 28.31 -11.16
N ALA A 221 -1.16 29.46 -10.65
CA ALA A 221 -1.13 29.75 -9.22
C ALA A 221 -2.13 28.90 -8.44
N LEU A 222 -3.34 28.70 -8.99
CA LEU A 222 -4.36 27.87 -8.35
C LEU A 222 -3.98 26.39 -8.40
N THR A 223 -3.53 25.89 -9.55
CA THR A 223 -3.13 24.50 -9.71
C THR A 223 -1.93 24.16 -8.83
N LEU A 224 -0.94 25.05 -8.69
CA LEU A 224 0.13 24.91 -7.72
C LEU A 224 -0.39 24.78 -6.28
N LYS A 225 -1.34 25.64 -5.86
CA LYS A 225 -1.97 25.56 -4.54
C LYS A 225 -2.73 24.25 -4.34
N ILE A 226 -3.43 23.77 -5.37
CA ILE A 226 -4.13 22.48 -5.33
C ILE A 226 -3.14 21.33 -5.15
N ARG A 227 -2.09 21.26 -5.97
CA ARG A 227 -1.04 20.24 -5.88
C ARG A 227 -0.31 20.27 -4.54
N MET A 228 -0.11 21.46 -3.97
CA MET A 228 0.47 21.60 -2.64
C MET A 228 -0.44 21.08 -1.54
N ARG A 229 -1.72 21.48 -1.57
CA ARG A 229 -2.72 20.99 -0.62
C ARG A 229 -2.90 19.48 -0.70
N MET A 230 -2.81 18.89 -1.89
CA MET A 230 -2.84 17.43 -2.07
C MET A 230 -1.67 16.75 -1.35
N TYR A 231 -0.45 17.26 -1.54
CA TYR A 231 0.74 16.75 -0.87
C TYR A 231 0.57 16.82 0.67
N GLU A 232 0.22 17.99 1.19
CA GLU A 232 0.06 18.22 2.63
C GLU A 232 -1.04 17.35 3.25
N LYS A 233 -2.20 17.22 2.60
CA LYS A 233 -3.29 16.36 3.07
C LYS A 233 -2.90 14.88 3.05
N THR A 234 -2.16 14.46 2.03
CA THR A 234 -1.69 13.06 1.93
C THR A 234 -0.68 12.77 3.03
N LEU A 235 0.24 13.70 3.28
CA LEU A 235 1.20 13.65 4.38
C LEU A 235 0.50 13.53 5.75
N ALA A 236 -0.47 14.41 6.02
CA ALA A 236 -1.22 14.43 7.27
C ALA A 236 -2.05 13.15 7.51
N LYS A 237 -2.54 12.49 6.45
CA LYS A 237 -3.25 11.21 6.56
C LYS A 237 -2.31 10.02 6.78
N ALA A 238 -1.11 10.07 6.22
CA ALA A 238 -0.19 8.93 6.23
C ALA A 238 0.76 8.92 7.44
N VAL A 239 1.05 10.08 8.02
CA VAL A 239 1.80 10.20 9.27
C VAL A 239 0.79 10.27 10.41
N PRO A 240 0.73 9.27 11.31
CA PRO A 240 -0.07 9.38 12.52
C PRO A 240 0.31 10.69 13.21
N ALA A 241 -0.69 11.48 13.64
CA ALA A 241 -0.42 12.62 14.51
C ALA A 241 0.55 12.15 15.61
N LYS A 242 1.65 12.90 15.82
CA LYS A 242 2.52 12.65 16.98
C LYS A 242 1.58 12.46 18.16
N LYS A 243 1.61 11.30 18.84
CA LYS A 243 0.88 11.13 20.10
C LYS A 243 1.20 12.37 20.91
N ALA A 244 0.17 13.13 21.31
CA ALA A 244 0.37 14.24 22.22
C ALA A 244 1.26 13.74 23.35
N ALA A 245 2.24 14.54 23.78
CA ALA A 245 3.06 14.18 24.92
C ALA A 245 2.11 13.73 26.04
N VAL A 246 2.36 12.54 26.61
CA VAL A 246 1.61 12.09 27.78
C VAL A 246 1.94 13.11 28.87
N VAL A 247 1.02 14.04 29.09
CA VAL A 247 1.10 14.98 30.20
C VAL A 247 0.85 14.15 31.44
N SER A 248 1.82 14.12 32.36
CA SER A 248 1.62 13.46 33.65
C SER A 248 0.43 14.13 34.34
N HIS A 249 -0.56 13.34 34.77
CA HIS A 249 -1.63 13.86 35.62
C HIS A 249 -1.19 14.03 37.07
N ILE A 250 0.02 13.57 37.41
CA ILE A 250 0.61 13.65 38.73
C ILE A 250 1.69 14.72 38.65
N GLU A 251 1.32 15.95 39.02
CA GLU A 251 2.23 17.08 39.15
C GLU A 251 1.88 17.89 40.41
N GLY A 252 2.86 18.59 40.97
CA GLY A 252 2.65 19.53 42.07
C GLY A 252 2.09 18.90 43.34
N GLU A 253 0.97 19.44 43.83
CA GLU A 253 0.38 19.04 45.11
C GLU A 253 -0.13 17.59 45.11
N VAL A 254 -0.53 17.06 43.96
CA VAL A 254 -1.00 15.67 43.81
C VAL A 254 0.13 14.68 44.06
N GLU A 255 1.32 14.96 43.52
CA GLU A 255 2.52 14.13 43.77
C GLU A 255 2.92 14.19 45.25
N LYS A 256 2.86 15.38 45.85
CA LYS A 256 3.21 15.58 47.25
C LYS A 256 2.24 14.85 48.18
N ALA A 257 0.93 14.90 47.89
CA ALA A 257 -0.09 14.17 48.64
C ALA A 257 0.09 12.65 48.52
N MET A 258 0.35 12.13 47.31
CA MET A 258 0.67 10.70 47.11
C MET A 258 1.91 10.27 47.89
N ARG A 259 2.97 11.07 47.88
CA ARG A 259 4.21 10.75 48.63
C ARG A 259 3.96 10.70 50.13
N ILE A 260 3.17 11.63 50.66
CA ILE A 260 2.79 11.65 52.08
C ILE A 260 1.96 10.41 52.43
N GLU A 261 0.96 10.08 51.62
CA GLU A 261 0.11 8.91 51.83
C GLU A 261 0.91 7.60 51.76
N MET A 262 1.79 7.45 50.77
CA MET A 262 2.65 6.27 50.63
C MET A 262 3.69 6.13 51.75
N MET A 263 4.25 7.24 52.25
CA MET A 263 5.18 7.21 53.39
C MET A 263 4.48 6.92 54.72
N ALA A 264 3.18 7.19 54.83
CA ALA A 264 2.38 6.88 56.01
C ALA A 264 1.95 5.40 56.07
N ARG A 265 2.03 4.65 54.96
CA ARG A 265 1.78 3.22 54.93
C ARG A 265 2.97 2.46 55.53
N THR A 266 2.79 1.95 56.75
CA THR A 266 3.78 1.15 57.49
C THR A 266 3.37 -0.33 57.67
N GLY A 267 2.30 -0.77 56.99
CA GLY A 267 1.83 -2.16 57.04
C GLY A 267 2.02 -2.87 55.71
N ASP A 268 2.56 -4.08 55.75
CA ASP A 268 2.43 -5.04 54.67
C ASP A 268 0.94 -5.29 54.40
N THR A 269 0.58 -5.25 53.12
CA THR A 269 -0.76 -5.55 52.59
C THR A 269 -1.39 -6.75 53.29
N ASP A 270 -2.67 -6.61 53.66
CA ASP A 270 -3.54 -7.64 54.24
C ASP A 270 -3.15 -9.04 53.77
N SER A 271 -2.61 -9.84 54.68
CA SER A 271 -2.46 -11.27 54.46
C SER A 271 -3.85 -11.88 54.54
N GLU A 272 -4.50 -12.09 53.40
CA GLU A 272 -5.74 -12.86 53.34
C GLU A 272 -5.47 -14.25 53.92
N GLN A 273 -6.29 -14.62 54.90
CA GLN A 273 -6.22 -15.87 55.64
C GLN A 273 -6.71 -17.00 54.73
N GLU A 274 -5.82 -17.92 54.33
CA GLU A 274 -6.22 -19.12 53.58
C GLU A 274 -7.04 -20.05 54.50
N GLU A 275 -8.36 -20.07 54.33
CA GLU A 275 -9.20 -21.16 54.84
C GLU A 275 -8.92 -22.42 54.00
N SER A 276 -8.34 -23.42 54.66
CA SER A 276 -8.11 -24.76 54.15
C SER A 276 -9.39 -25.59 54.27
N ASP A 277 -10.06 -25.87 53.15
CA ASP A 277 -11.09 -26.91 53.08
C ASP A 277 -10.46 -28.23 52.62
N GLU A 278 -10.23 -29.13 53.58
CA GLU A 278 -9.95 -30.55 53.36
C GLU A 278 -11.25 -31.27 52.95
N GLU A 279 -11.21 -31.96 51.80
CA GLU A 279 -12.18 -33.00 51.43
C GLU A 279 -12.00 -34.22 52.34
N ASP A 280 -13.11 -34.80 52.84
CA ASP A 280 -13.30 -36.26 52.98
C ASP A 280 -14.76 -36.65 53.31
N ASP A 281 -15.45 -37.09 52.25
CA ASP A 281 -16.14 -38.39 52.06
C ASP A 281 -17.26 -38.96 52.99
N ILE A 282 -18.18 -39.65 52.29
CA ILE A 282 -19.09 -40.76 52.67
C ILE A 282 -20.56 -40.46 53.08
N GLY A 283 -21.50 -40.78 52.18
CA GLY A 283 -22.52 -41.81 52.48
C GLY A 283 -24.02 -41.55 52.23
N SER A 284 -24.57 -42.28 51.24
CA SER A 284 -25.89 -42.96 51.24
C SER A 284 -27.15 -42.32 50.59
N ALA A 285 -27.52 -42.94 49.46
CA ALA A 285 -28.83 -43.48 49.02
C ALA A 285 -30.02 -42.57 48.64
N ASP A 286 -30.49 -42.80 47.39
CA ASP A 286 -31.85 -42.79 46.79
C ASP A 286 -32.84 -41.66 47.18
N ILE A 287 -33.66 -41.05 46.30
CA ILE A 287 -34.71 -41.64 45.45
C ILE A 287 -35.20 -40.61 44.38
N HIS A 288 -35.63 -41.11 43.22
CA HIS A 288 -36.61 -40.56 42.24
C HIS A 288 -36.27 -39.27 41.46
N ALA A 289 -36.71 -39.03 40.22
CA ALA A 289 -37.14 -39.78 39.03
C ALA A 289 -37.55 -38.72 37.97
N ALA A 290 -37.41 -39.06 36.68
CA ALA A 290 -38.00 -38.46 35.45
C ALA A 290 -36.92 -37.96 34.46
N ALA A 291 -36.59 -38.72 33.41
CA ALA A 291 -37.26 -38.75 32.09
C ALA A 291 -37.12 -37.39 31.36
N THR A 292 -36.40 -37.28 30.23
CA THR A 292 -36.73 -37.94 28.94
C THR A 292 -35.55 -38.06 27.96
N LYS A 293 -35.66 -39.09 27.10
CA LYS A 293 -34.86 -39.53 25.92
C LYS A 293 -34.47 -38.40 24.95
N LYS A 294 -33.24 -38.35 24.39
CA LYS A 294 -32.66 -39.09 23.20
C LYS A 294 -33.45 -38.91 21.89
N PRO A 295 -32.89 -39.07 20.67
CA PRO A 295 -31.50 -39.39 20.22
C PRO A 295 -31.00 -38.39 19.12
N GLY A 296 -29.83 -38.42 18.49
CA GLY A 296 -28.82 -39.45 18.24
C GLY A 296 -28.80 -39.90 16.77
N SER A 297 -27.58 -40.03 16.21
CA SER A 297 -27.15 -40.58 14.89
C SER A 297 -27.36 -39.67 13.67
N GLY A 298 -26.37 -39.44 12.80
CA GLY A 298 -25.41 -40.41 12.21
C GLY A 298 -26.07 -40.97 10.93
N SER A 299 -25.46 -41.10 9.77
CA SER A 299 -24.06 -41.34 9.42
C SER A 299 -23.87 -41.11 7.91
N ALA A 300 -22.60 -41.17 7.51
CA ALA A 300 -22.03 -41.21 6.17
C ALA A 300 -22.67 -42.25 5.22
N ASN A 301 -22.52 -42.07 3.90
CA ASN A 301 -21.36 -42.56 3.11
C ASN A 301 -21.73 -42.88 1.63
N GLY A 302 -20.76 -42.68 0.73
CA GLY A 302 -20.56 -43.41 -0.56
C GLY A 302 -21.61 -43.21 -1.67
N GLY A 303 -21.31 -43.20 -2.97
CA GLY A 303 -20.12 -43.56 -3.74
C GLY A 303 -20.58 -44.00 -5.16
N GLU A 304 -19.71 -43.82 -6.17
CA GLU A 304 -19.73 -44.43 -7.53
C GLU A 304 -20.87 -44.03 -8.51
N SER A 305 -20.75 -44.10 -9.84
CA SER A 305 -19.68 -44.09 -10.86
C SER A 305 -20.36 -43.98 -12.26
N ASP A 306 -19.55 -43.73 -13.29
CA ASP A 306 -19.72 -44.12 -14.70
C ASP A 306 -20.45 -43.26 -15.77
N ALA A 307 -19.59 -42.77 -16.68
CA ALA A 307 -19.48 -43.08 -18.12
C ALA A 307 -20.47 -42.51 -19.19
N ALA A 308 -19.85 -41.70 -20.07
CA ALA A 308 -19.87 -41.69 -21.55
C ALA A 308 -21.16 -41.46 -22.37
N SER A 309 -21.11 -40.50 -23.32
CA SER A 309 -21.25 -40.77 -24.77
C SER A 309 -20.94 -39.54 -25.65
N SER A 310 -20.41 -39.85 -26.83
CA SER A 310 -19.99 -39.05 -27.99
C SER A 310 -21.15 -38.66 -28.93
N THR A 311 -20.99 -37.61 -29.75
CA THR A 311 -21.25 -37.62 -31.22
C THR A 311 -20.73 -36.35 -31.94
N ALA A 312 -20.05 -36.56 -33.08
CA ALA A 312 -19.69 -35.61 -34.16
C ALA A 312 -20.92 -35.28 -35.06
N GLY A 313 -20.99 -34.35 -36.03
CA GLY A 313 -20.08 -33.45 -36.77
C GLY A 313 -20.83 -32.87 -38.01
N ILE A 314 -20.09 -32.28 -38.97
CA ILE A 314 -20.38 -32.05 -40.43
C ILE A 314 -20.53 -30.57 -40.90
N GLU A 315 -19.54 -30.13 -41.68
CA GLU A 315 -19.56 -29.06 -42.71
C GLU A 315 -19.92 -29.65 -44.09
N PRO A 316 -20.29 -28.79 -45.06
CA PRO A 316 -19.39 -28.61 -46.21
C PRO A 316 -19.01 -27.15 -46.52
#